data_AF-A0A7C9EPE5-F1
#
_entry.id   AF-A0A7C9EPE5-F1
#
_cell.length_a   1.000
_cell.length_b   1.000
_cell.length_c   1.000
_cell.angle_alpha   90.00
_cell.angle_beta   90.00
_cell.angle_gamma   90.00
#
_symmetry.space_group_name_H-M   'P 1'
#
loop_
_entity.id
_entity.type
_entity.pdbx_description
1 polymer ?
#
loop_
_entity_poly.entity_id
_entity_poly.type
_entity_poly.pdbx_seq_one_letter_code
_entity_poly.pdbx_strand_id
1 'polypeptide(L)'
;NIQESEPGQDLVGKKPSQFAIKSGTSMACPHVTGAAAFIKSIHHLWTPSMIKSALMTTAIIADNTGRVLTNSSADSANPHETGAGEISPVRALDPGLVFPTTSQDHLYFLCYCGYSAKHIRSMSSTAFKCPKVSSEKLISNINYPSISIGKLKKNHLRRVTRHVVNVGSSNA
;
A
#
# COMPACT_ATOMS: atom_id res chain seq x y z
N ASN A 1 -8.92 -28.86 1.11
CA ASN A 1 -9.24 -29.09 2.54
C ASN A 1 -9.25 -27.78 3.27
N ILE A 2 -10.44 -27.20 3.37
CA ILE A 2 -10.72 -26.02 4.19
C ILE A 2 -10.81 -26.55 5.61
N GLN A 3 -9.86 -26.17 6.47
CA GLN A 3 -9.92 -26.52 7.88
C GLN A 3 -10.94 -25.59 8.52
N GLU A 4 -12.12 -26.15 8.80
CA GLU A 4 -13.13 -25.57 9.65
C GLU A 4 -12.48 -25.09 10.94
N SER A 5 -12.89 -23.91 11.39
CA SER A 5 -12.54 -23.37 12.70
C SER A 5 -12.82 -24.42 13.76
N GLU A 6 -11.79 -24.91 14.44
CA GLU A 6 -11.98 -25.67 15.67
C GLU A 6 -12.75 -24.77 16.66
N PRO A 7 -13.94 -25.17 17.14
CA PRO A 7 -14.55 -24.48 18.26
C PRO A 7 -13.60 -24.68 19.43
N GLY A 8 -13.04 -23.58 19.94
CA GLY A 8 -12.20 -23.62 21.13
C GLY A 8 -12.91 -24.44 22.19
N GLN A 9 -12.19 -25.39 22.80
CA GLN A 9 -12.66 -26.11 23.99
C GLN A 9 -12.74 -25.10 25.14
N ASP A 10 -13.79 -24.27 25.13
CA ASP A 10 -14.22 -23.55 26.30
C ASP A 10 -14.67 -24.61 27.30
N LEU A 11 -13.81 -24.93 28.26
CA LEU A 11 -14.14 -25.78 29.40
C LEU A 11 -15.39 -25.20 30.06
N VAL A 12 -16.50 -25.95 29.96
CA VAL A 12 -17.81 -25.56 30.51
C VAL A 12 -17.62 -25.11 31.96
N GLY A 13 -17.93 -23.84 32.24
CA GLY A 13 -17.82 -23.22 33.57
C GLY A 13 -16.62 -22.29 33.80
N LYS A 14 -15.69 -22.13 32.84
CA LYS A 14 -14.63 -21.11 32.92
C LYS A 14 -14.99 -19.87 32.09
N LYS A 15 -14.65 -18.68 32.59
CA LYS A 15 -14.78 -17.44 31.81
C LYS A 15 -13.92 -17.57 30.54
N PRO A 16 -14.43 -17.19 29.36
CA PRO A 16 -13.66 -17.23 28.14
C PRO A 16 -12.40 -16.37 28.28
N SER A 17 -11.33 -16.78 27.62
CA SER A 17 -10.07 -16.02 27.60
C SER A 17 -10.32 -14.61 27.05
N GLN A 18 -9.71 -13.60 27.67
CA GLN A 18 -9.69 -12.23 27.13
C GLN A 18 -8.84 -12.11 25.86
N PHE A 19 -8.09 -13.17 25.51
CA PHE A 19 -7.22 -13.25 24.37
C PHE A 19 -7.60 -14.43 23.48
N ALA A 20 -7.50 -14.23 22.17
CA ALA A 20 -7.71 -15.27 21.16
C ALA A 20 -6.63 -15.18 20.08
N ILE A 21 -6.18 -16.34 19.60
CA ILE A 21 -5.30 -16.42 18.43
C ILE A 21 -6.18 -16.34 17.18
N LYS A 22 -5.91 -15.38 16.32
CA LYS A 22 -6.64 -15.16 15.07
C LYS A 22 -5.68 -14.92 13.92
N SER A 23 -6.10 -15.31 12.72
CA SER A 23 -5.33 -15.17 11.48
C SER A 23 -6.17 -14.46 10.43
N GLY A 24 -5.53 -13.64 9.60
CA GLY A 24 -6.17 -12.94 8.49
C GLY A 24 -5.61 -11.55 8.24
N THR A 25 -5.96 -10.97 7.09
CA THR A 25 -5.58 -9.58 6.75
C THR A 25 -6.17 -8.56 7.72
N SER A 26 -7.27 -8.89 8.41
CA SER A 26 -7.84 -8.13 9.52
C SER A 26 -6.90 -8.03 10.73
N MET A 27 -5.97 -8.98 10.92
CA MET A 27 -4.92 -8.91 11.94
C MET A 27 -3.67 -8.17 11.43
N ALA A 28 -3.38 -8.20 10.13
CA ALA A 28 -2.28 -7.44 9.54
C ALA A 28 -2.58 -5.92 9.47
N CYS A 29 -3.81 -5.54 9.16
CA CYS A 29 -4.26 -4.14 9.07
C CYS A 29 -3.92 -3.29 10.32
N PRO A 30 -4.22 -3.73 11.57
CA PRO A 30 -3.86 -2.96 12.76
C PRO A 30 -2.35 -2.84 12.97
N HIS A 31 -1.53 -3.79 12.51
CA HIS A 31 -0.06 -3.67 12.56
C HIS A 31 0.44 -2.54 11.64
N VAL A 32 -0.04 -2.50 10.40
CA VAL A 32 0.28 -1.41 9.45
C VAL A 32 -0.25 -0.07 9.97
N THR A 33 -1.42 -0.07 10.60
CA THR A 33 -2.02 1.13 11.22
C THR A 33 -1.16 1.67 12.36
N GLY A 34 -0.70 0.78 13.25
CA GLY A 34 0.22 1.14 14.34
C GLY A 34 1.55 1.68 13.82
N ALA A 35 2.12 1.04 12.79
CA ALA A 35 3.34 1.53 12.14
C ALA A 35 3.15 2.91 11.51
N ALA A 36 2.04 3.14 10.79
CA ALA A 36 1.73 4.43 10.20
C ALA A 36 1.53 5.53 11.26
N ALA A 37 0.85 5.21 12.37
CA ALA A 37 0.68 6.12 13.50
C ALA A 37 2.02 6.46 14.18
N PHE A 38 2.88 5.47 14.37
CA PHE A 38 4.23 5.66 14.91
C PHE A 38 5.10 6.55 14.01
N ILE A 39 5.07 6.35 12.69
CA ILE A 39 5.77 7.23 11.75
C ILE A 39 5.18 8.65 11.81
N LYS A 40 3.84 8.79 11.85
CA LYS A 40 3.16 10.10 11.95
C LYS A 40 3.47 10.82 13.27
N SER A 41 3.72 10.11 14.36
CA SER A 41 4.11 10.72 15.64
C SER A 41 5.54 11.26 15.66
N ILE A 42 6.37 10.87 14.70
CA ILE A 42 7.74 11.41 14.52
C ILE A 42 7.74 12.45 13.39
N HIS A 43 7.08 12.13 12.29
CA HIS A 43 6.96 12.98 11.10
C HIS A 43 5.59 13.65 11.02
N HIS A 44 5.33 14.60 11.92
CA HIS A 44 4.01 15.23 12.07
C HIS A 44 3.47 15.90 10.80
N LEU A 45 4.35 16.39 9.92
CA LEU A 45 3.96 17.08 8.69
C LEU A 45 3.77 16.14 7.49
N TRP A 46 4.15 14.87 7.60
CA TRP A 46 4.01 13.95 6.47
C TRP A 46 2.56 13.66 6.13
N THR A 47 2.25 13.68 4.85
CA THR A 47 0.94 13.30 4.34
C THR A 47 0.74 11.77 4.44
N PRO A 48 -0.50 11.27 4.37
CA PRO A 48 -0.75 9.84 4.30
C PRO A 48 0.00 9.14 3.15
N SER A 49 0.16 9.82 2.01
CA SER A 49 0.91 9.29 0.85
C SER A 49 2.40 9.20 1.10
N MET A 50 3.00 10.16 1.82
CA MET A 50 4.41 10.10 2.23
C MET A 50 4.67 8.95 3.21
N ILE A 51 3.79 8.75 4.21
CA ILE A 51 3.92 7.64 5.18
C ILE A 51 3.80 6.29 4.47
N LYS A 52 2.79 6.16 3.59
CA LYS A 52 2.63 4.96 2.76
C LYS A 52 3.87 4.72 1.89
N SER A 53 4.40 5.78 1.28
CA SER A 53 5.62 5.70 0.48
C SER A 53 6.81 5.20 1.30
N ALA A 54 7.01 5.73 2.50
CA ALA A 54 8.09 5.29 3.37
C ALA A 54 7.96 3.81 3.71
N LEU A 55 6.78 3.38 4.20
CA LEU A 55 6.51 1.98 4.53
C LEU A 55 6.73 1.02 3.35
N MET A 56 6.35 1.43 2.12
CA MET A 56 6.51 0.60 0.93
C MET A 56 7.96 0.55 0.45
N THR A 57 8.65 1.69 0.38
CA THR A 57 10.01 1.76 -0.19
C THR A 57 11.07 1.18 0.74
N THR A 58 10.81 1.12 2.05
CA THR A 58 11.70 0.50 3.04
C THR A 58 11.28 -0.91 3.42
N ALA A 59 10.30 -1.49 2.72
CA ALA A 59 9.83 -2.85 2.96
C ALA A 59 10.95 -3.87 2.68
N ILE A 60 10.88 -4.99 3.38
CA ILE A 60 11.84 -6.08 3.30
C ILE A 60 11.27 -7.16 2.38
N ILE A 61 12.03 -7.54 1.36
CA ILE A 61 11.65 -8.56 0.37
C ILE A 61 12.33 -9.91 0.60
N ALA A 62 13.07 -10.04 1.69
CA ALA A 62 13.79 -11.25 2.08
C ALA A 62 13.41 -11.70 3.49
N ASP A 63 13.38 -13.00 3.71
CA ASP A 63 13.18 -13.60 5.02
C ASP A 63 14.43 -13.46 5.93
N ASN A 64 14.33 -13.98 7.15
CA ASN A 64 15.42 -13.98 8.12
C ASN A 64 16.62 -14.84 7.72
N THR A 65 16.53 -15.64 6.64
CA THR A 65 17.63 -16.41 6.05
C THR A 65 18.25 -15.70 4.83
N GLY A 66 17.74 -14.53 4.47
CA GLY A 66 18.18 -13.77 3.30
C GLY A 66 17.61 -14.27 1.98
N ARG A 67 16.62 -15.18 2.00
CA ARG A 67 15.95 -15.70 0.80
C ARG A 67 14.74 -14.84 0.46
N VAL A 68 14.29 -14.86 -0.80
CA VAL A 68 13.08 -14.15 -1.20
C VAL A 68 11.87 -14.65 -0.41
N LEU A 69 10.95 -13.74 -0.07
CA LEU A 69 9.69 -14.11 0.58
C LEU A 69 8.96 -15.19 -0.24
N THR A 70 8.31 -16.13 0.44
CA THR A 70 7.55 -17.20 -0.20
C THR A 70 6.06 -17.06 0.04
N ASN A 71 5.25 -17.59 -0.88
CA ASN A 71 3.81 -17.70 -0.71
C ASN A 71 3.43 -18.96 0.09
N SER A 72 2.13 -19.22 0.23
CA SER A 72 1.61 -20.39 0.96
C SER A 72 1.99 -21.73 0.34
N SER A 73 2.42 -21.75 -0.93
CA SER A 73 2.88 -22.93 -1.65
C SER A 73 4.40 -23.13 -1.55
N ALA A 74 5.09 -22.28 -0.77
CA ALA A 74 6.55 -22.20 -0.68
C ALA A 74 7.25 -21.75 -1.98
N ASP A 75 6.52 -21.18 -2.95
CA ASP A 75 7.08 -20.56 -4.14
C ASP A 75 7.49 -19.12 -3.86
N SER A 76 8.40 -18.55 -4.67
CA SER A 76 8.80 -17.15 -4.56
C SER A 76 7.59 -16.21 -4.73
N ALA A 77 7.34 -15.38 -3.72
CA ALA A 77 6.22 -14.47 -3.71
C ALA A 77 6.44 -13.30 -4.68
N ASN A 78 5.41 -12.98 -5.45
CA ASN A 78 5.42 -11.89 -6.41
C ASN A 78 4.74 -10.61 -5.84
N PRO A 79 4.91 -9.44 -6.47
CA PRO A 79 4.34 -8.18 -5.99
C PRO A 79 2.80 -8.14 -5.90
N HIS A 80 2.08 -9.06 -6.54
CA HIS A 80 0.62 -9.18 -6.37
C HIS A 80 0.24 -9.92 -5.08
N GLU A 81 1.17 -10.66 -4.48
CA GLU A 81 0.97 -11.39 -3.23
C GLU A 81 1.44 -10.57 -2.02
N THR A 82 2.63 -9.96 -2.09
CA THR A 82 3.25 -9.25 -0.95
C THR A 82 3.32 -7.73 -1.12
N GLY A 83 2.91 -7.20 -2.29
CA GLY A 83 3.03 -5.77 -2.57
C GLY A 83 4.49 -5.35 -2.65
N ALA A 84 4.91 -4.50 -1.72
CA ALA A 84 6.30 -4.05 -1.63
C ALA A 84 7.17 -4.94 -0.73
N GLY A 85 6.57 -5.87 0.02
CA GLY A 85 7.25 -6.72 1.01
C GLY A 85 6.75 -6.51 2.44
N GLU A 86 7.49 -7.04 3.39
CA GLU A 86 7.20 -6.91 4.83
C GLU A 86 7.56 -5.52 5.34
N ILE A 87 6.68 -4.89 6.12
CA ILE A 87 6.91 -3.54 6.62
C ILE A 87 8.08 -3.49 7.62
N SER A 88 8.86 -2.41 7.57
CA SER A 88 9.89 -2.13 8.57
C SER A 88 9.66 -0.72 9.14
N PRO A 89 8.93 -0.59 10.27
CA PRO A 89 8.59 0.72 10.83
C PRO A 89 9.82 1.58 11.18
N VAL A 90 10.89 0.93 11.67
CA VAL A 90 12.13 1.62 12.04
C VAL A 90 12.84 2.17 10.80
N ARG A 91 12.97 1.38 9.72
CA ARG A 91 13.58 1.86 8.47
C ARG A 91 12.73 2.94 7.80
N ALA A 92 11.40 2.86 7.93
CA ALA A 92 10.47 3.84 7.38
C ALA A 92 10.54 5.22 8.07
N LEU A 93 11.28 5.36 9.18
CA LEU A 93 11.55 6.67 9.78
C LEU A 93 12.51 7.52 8.94
N ASP A 94 13.41 6.90 8.19
CA ASP A 94 14.33 7.62 7.29
C ASP A 94 14.42 6.91 5.94
N PRO A 95 13.38 7.07 5.08
CA PRO A 95 13.34 6.43 3.77
C PRO A 95 14.23 7.14 2.74
N GLY A 96 14.80 8.30 3.07
CA GLY A 96 15.51 9.20 2.15
C GLY A 96 14.59 9.88 1.13
N LEU A 97 13.84 9.11 0.34
CA LEU A 97 12.93 9.60 -0.71
C LEU A 97 11.49 9.16 -0.46
N VAL A 98 10.53 10.01 -0.81
CA VAL A 98 9.10 9.67 -0.80
C VAL A 98 8.38 10.10 -2.07
N PHE A 99 7.27 9.41 -2.37
CA PHE A 99 6.36 9.66 -3.49
C PHE A 99 5.06 10.32 -3.00
N PRO A 100 5.02 11.65 -2.89
CA PRO A 100 3.81 12.34 -2.43
C PRO A 100 2.71 12.33 -3.50
N THR A 101 1.48 12.09 -3.05
CA THR A 101 0.25 12.31 -3.83
C THR A 101 -0.74 13.13 -3.03
N THR A 102 -1.59 13.87 -3.75
CA THR A 102 -2.72 14.62 -3.21
C THR A 102 -4.04 13.87 -3.42
N SER A 103 -5.08 14.29 -2.71
CA SER A 103 -6.44 13.78 -2.95
C SER A 103 -6.90 14.03 -4.39
N GLN A 104 -6.50 15.15 -4.99
CA GLN A 104 -6.81 15.50 -6.37
C GLN A 104 -6.21 14.48 -7.37
N ASP A 105 -4.99 14.00 -7.13
CA ASP A 105 -4.34 12.98 -7.97
C ASP A 105 -5.14 11.67 -7.98
N HIS A 106 -5.76 11.31 -6.85
CA HIS A 106 -6.66 10.16 -6.77
C HIS A 106 -7.96 10.38 -7.55
N LEU A 107 -8.52 11.60 -7.55
CA LEU A 107 -9.70 11.92 -8.36
C LEU A 107 -9.38 11.86 -9.86
N TYR A 108 -8.20 12.35 -10.28
CA TYR A 108 -7.73 12.20 -11.65
C TYR A 108 -7.52 10.75 -12.05
N PHE A 109 -6.94 9.94 -11.16
CA PHE A 109 -6.80 8.50 -11.37
C PHE A 109 -8.15 7.81 -11.65
N LEU A 110 -9.19 8.15 -10.89
CA LEU A 110 -10.54 7.62 -11.13
C LEU A 110 -11.09 8.03 -12.51
N CYS A 111 -10.84 9.26 -12.96
CA CYS A 111 -11.18 9.65 -14.33
C CYS A 111 -10.45 8.79 -15.37
N TYR A 112 -9.16 8.50 -15.16
CA TYR A 112 -8.36 7.68 -16.07
C TYR A 112 -8.83 6.22 -16.13
N CYS A 113 -9.39 5.71 -15.03
CA CYS A 113 -10.05 4.40 -14.97
C CYS A 113 -11.45 4.38 -15.62
N GLY A 114 -11.96 5.52 -16.10
CA GLY A 114 -13.25 5.61 -16.78
C GLY A 114 -14.46 5.90 -15.87
N TYR A 115 -14.25 6.28 -14.61
CA TYR A 115 -15.36 6.66 -13.73
C TYR A 115 -15.99 7.99 -14.17
N SER A 116 -17.32 8.05 -14.15
CA SER A 116 -18.05 9.27 -14.49
C SER A 116 -17.83 10.36 -13.43
N ALA A 117 -17.79 11.63 -13.87
CA ALA A 117 -17.70 12.76 -12.94
C ALA A 117 -18.86 12.81 -11.94
N LYS A 118 -20.03 12.24 -12.27
CA LYS A 118 -21.16 12.12 -11.33
C LYS A 118 -20.81 11.20 -10.16
N HIS A 119 -20.24 10.01 -10.43
CA HIS A 119 -19.82 9.08 -9.38
C HIS A 119 -18.69 9.65 -8.52
N ILE A 120 -17.70 10.29 -9.16
CA ILE A 120 -16.57 10.89 -8.43
C ILE A 120 -17.05 12.02 -7.50
N ARG A 121 -17.97 12.88 -7.96
CA ARG A 121 -18.56 13.94 -7.12
C ARG A 121 -19.40 13.37 -5.99
N SER A 122 -20.15 12.29 -6.24
CA SER A 122 -20.93 11.62 -5.21
C SER A 122 -20.05 11.03 -4.10
N MET A 123 -18.88 10.50 -4.45
CA MET A 123 -17.96 9.88 -3.48
C MET A 123 -17.08 10.90 -2.76
N SER A 124 -16.59 11.92 -3.46
CA SER A 124 -15.70 12.93 -2.87
C SER A 124 -16.43 14.08 -2.18
N SER A 125 -17.73 14.25 -2.45
CA SER A 125 -18.51 15.43 -2.02
C SER A 125 -17.89 16.76 -2.45
N THR A 126 -17.05 16.76 -3.50
CA THR A 126 -16.39 17.97 -4.03
C THR A 126 -16.91 18.33 -5.42
N ALA A 127 -16.88 19.62 -5.77
CA ALA A 127 -17.18 20.12 -7.11
C ALA A 127 -16.00 19.85 -8.07
N PHE A 128 -15.77 18.59 -8.41
CA PHE A 128 -14.65 18.16 -9.24
C PHE A 128 -15.07 17.94 -10.71
N LYS A 129 -14.15 18.24 -11.64
CA LYS A 129 -14.30 17.99 -13.09
C LYS A 129 -13.12 17.18 -13.60
N CYS A 130 -13.41 16.11 -14.35
CA CYS A 130 -12.37 15.33 -15.02
C CYS A 130 -11.66 16.16 -16.11
N PRO A 131 -10.36 15.94 -16.32
CA PRO A 131 -9.62 16.51 -17.45
C PRO A 131 -10.25 16.08 -18.78
N LYS A 132 -10.21 16.97 -19.79
CA LYS A 132 -10.69 16.67 -21.15
C LYS A 132 -9.92 15.50 -21.78
N VAL A 133 -8.64 15.36 -21.43
CA VAL A 133 -7.79 14.26 -21.85
C VAL A 133 -7.69 13.25 -20.71
N SER A 134 -8.56 12.26 -20.73
CA SER A 134 -8.48 11.08 -19.87
C SER A 134 -8.13 9.87 -20.73
N SER A 135 -7.04 9.18 -20.41
CA SER A 135 -6.69 7.94 -21.10
C SER A 135 -6.17 6.91 -20.12
N GLU A 136 -6.39 5.62 -20.42
CA GLU A 136 -5.82 4.51 -19.63
C GLU A 136 -4.29 4.60 -19.55
N LYS A 137 -3.67 5.24 -20.55
CA LYS A 137 -2.23 5.52 -20.57
C LYS A 137 -1.78 6.43 -19.42
N LEU A 138 -2.66 7.15 -18.73
CA LEU A 138 -2.29 7.98 -17.58
C LEU A 138 -2.44 7.26 -16.24
N ILE A 139 -3.11 6.10 -16.19
CA ILE A 139 -3.33 5.32 -14.96
C ILE A 139 -1.99 4.99 -14.29
N SER A 140 -1.01 4.49 -15.06
CA SER A 140 0.32 4.14 -14.53
C SER A 140 1.15 5.34 -14.06
N ASN A 141 0.75 6.58 -14.38
CA ASN A 141 1.52 7.80 -14.08
C ASN A 141 1.14 8.45 -12.75
N ILE A 142 0.12 7.95 -12.04
CA ILE A 142 -0.11 8.36 -10.65
C ILE A 142 1.20 8.17 -9.86
N ASN A 143 1.55 9.15 -9.02
CA ASN A 143 2.82 9.20 -8.32
C ASN A 143 2.89 8.20 -7.15
N TYR A 144 2.90 6.90 -7.48
CA TYR A 144 2.77 5.82 -6.52
C TYR A 144 4.12 5.08 -6.35
N PRO A 145 4.47 4.60 -5.13
CA PRO A 145 5.73 3.91 -4.83
C PRO A 145 5.78 2.47 -5.38
N SER A 146 5.12 2.22 -6.51
CA SER A 146 5.24 1.00 -7.30
C SER A 146 4.85 1.28 -8.76
N ILE A 147 5.19 0.35 -9.66
CA ILE A 147 4.87 0.45 -11.08
C ILE A 147 4.02 -0.76 -11.45
N SER A 148 2.85 -0.50 -12.02
CA SER A 148 1.99 -1.53 -12.59
C SER A 148 1.55 -1.13 -14.01
N ILE A 149 1.67 -2.09 -14.93
CA ILE A 149 1.31 -1.95 -16.34
C ILE A 149 0.38 -3.11 -16.67
N GLY A 150 -0.93 -2.84 -16.75
CA GLY A 150 -1.94 -3.90 -16.92
C GLY A 150 -1.85 -4.65 -18.26
N LYS A 151 -1.45 -3.98 -19.34
CA LYS A 151 -1.22 -4.60 -20.66
C LYS A 151 -0.02 -3.97 -21.34
N LEU A 152 1.02 -4.78 -21.58
CA LEU A 152 2.18 -4.38 -22.37
C LEU A 152 2.21 -5.21 -23.65
N LYS A 153 2.00 -4.57 -24.80
CA LYS A 153 2.05 -5.25 -26.10
C LYS A 153 3.50 -5.35 -26.57
N LYS A 154 3.82 -6.44 -27.28
CA LYS A 154 5.13 -6.62 -27.95
C LYS A 154 5.41 -5.40 -28.84
N ASN A 155 6.64 -4.88 -28.75
CA ASN A 155 7.12 -3.68 -29.48
C ASN A 155 6.45 -2.35 -29.10
N HIS A 156 5.70 -2.26 -28.00
CA HIS A 156 5.18 -0.99 -27.50
C HIS A 156 5.97 -0.52 -26.28
N LEU A 157 6.53 0.69 -26.37
CA LEU A 157 7.21 1.33 -25.26
C LEU A 157 6.20 1.97 -24.29
N ARG A 158 6.37 1.70 -23.00
CA ARG A 158 5.59 2.30 -21.93
C ARG A 158 6.48 3.12 -21.01
N ARG A 159 6.40 4.46 -21.14
CA ARG A 159 7.09 5.37 -20.23
C ARG A 159 6.19 5.69 -19.02
N VAL A 160 6.74 5.53 -17.83
CA VAL A 160 6.11 5.85 -16.55
C VAL A 160 6.94 6.94 -15.88
N THR A 161 6.27 7.97 -15.37
CA THR A 161 6.95 9.11 -14.72
C THR A 161 6.54 9.19 -13.26
N ARG A 162 7.50 9.51 -12.40
CA ARG A 162 7.34 9.67 -10.96
C ARG A 162 8.01 10.97 -10.53
N HIS A 163 7.50 11.54 -9.46
CA HIS A 163 8.06 12.68 -8.79
C HIS A 163 8.44 12.25 -7.37
N VAL A 164 9.71 12.38 -7.02
CA VAL A 164 10.20 12.02 -5.67
C VAL A 164 10.61 13.28 -4.93
N VAL A 165 10.39 13.28 -3.62
CA VAL A 165 10.83 14.35 -2.72
C VAL A 165 11.86 13.77 -1.77
N ASN A 166 12.98 14.48 -1.61
CA ASN A 166 13.98 14.18 -0.60
C ASN A 166 13.45 14.60 0.78
N VAL A 167 13.43 13.64 1.72
CA VAL A 167 13.06 13.83 3.13
C VAL A 167 14.20 13.45 4.07
N GLY A 168 15.33 13.00 3.54
CA GLY A 168 16.55 12.79 4.32
C GLY A 168 17.20 14.12 4.70
N SER A 169 18.17 14.05 5.60
CA SER A 169 18.98 15.21 5.98
C SER A 169 19.59 15.86 4.72
N SER A 170 19.50 17.19 4.62
CA SER A 170 20.23 17.91 3.57
C SER A 170 21.70 17.60 3.74
N ASN A 171 22.36 17.15 2.67
CA ASN A 171 23.78 16.80 2.66
C ASN A 171 24.58 17.85 3.45
N ALA A 172 25.13 17.45 4.59
CA ALA A 172 26.18 18.19 5.28
C ALA A 172 27.50 18.00 4.53
#